data_AF-A0A8K0MLJ6-F1
#
_entry.id   AF-A0A8K0MLJ6-F1
#
_cell.length_a   1.000
_cell.length_b   1.000
_cell.length_c   1.000
_cell.angle_alpha   90.00
_cell.angle_beta   90.00
_cell.angle_gamma   90.00
#
_symmetry.space_group_name_H-M   'P 1'
#
loop_
_entity.id
_entity.type
_entity.pdbx_description
1 polymer ?
#
loop_
_entity_poly.entity_id
_entity_poly.type
_entity_poly.pdbx_seq_one_letter_code
_entity_poly.pdbx_strand_id
1 'polypeptide(L)'
;MWAVCGLVALVLGLWSGIAGLQSLARADYLPYGIDFGGPTGRFSNGKTTVDVIAQLLGFDNYIPPYVNARGQDILKGVNYASAAAGIREETGRQLGGRISFSGQILHDYGARKFVLFGVGQIGLKSLVDQFNSNTPDSKFIYIDSYGIFQDIINSPATFGFRVTNTGCCGVGRNNGQITCLPLQTPCQNRDEYLFWDAFHPTEAGNTVVGRRAYSAQRPSDAYPIDIRRLAQL
;
A
#
# COMPACT_ATOMS: atom_id res chain seq x y z
N MET A 1 1.38 20.09 2.30
CA MET A 1 2.40 19.04 2.01
C MET A 1 1.70 17.69 2.00
N TRP A 2 1.94 16.86 0.98
CA TRP A 2 1.38 15.53 0.88
C TRP A 2 2.24 14.54 1.66
N ALA A 3 1.67 13.91 2.69
CA ALA A 3 2.25 12.72 3.28
C ALA A 3 1.34 11.55 2.91
N VAL A 4 1.79 10.68 2.02
CA VAL A 4 1.10 9.40 1.82
C VAL A 4 1.52 8.49 2.98
N CYS A 5 0.77 8.58 4.07
CA CYS A 5 0.89 7.65 5.20
C CYS A 5 0.20 6.36 4.78
N GLY A 6 0.96 5.33 4.41
CA GLY A 6 0.42 4.03 4.04
C GLY A 6 -0.08 3.29 5.29
N LEU A 7 -1.32 3.54 5.70
CA LEU A 7 -1.94 2.74 6.75
C LEU A 7 -2.42 1.40 6.17
N VAL A 8 -2.03 0.30 6.80
CA VAL A 8 -2.86 -0.91 6.80
C VAL A 8 -3.27 -1.19 8.24
N ALA A 9 -4.58 -1.14 8.49
CA ALA A 9 -5.15 -1.76 9.68
C ALA A 9 -5.32 -3.25 9.41
N LEU A 10 -4.73 -4.05 10.29
CA LEU A 10 -4.72 -5.50 10.28
C LEU A 10 -3.99 -6.16 9.09
N VAL A 11 -2.76 -6.60 9.39
CA VAL A 11 -2.16 -7.87 8.92
C VAL A 11 -1.65 -7.96 7.47
N LEU A 12 -1.86 -7.01 6.57
CA LEU A 12 -1.37 -7.14 5.17
C LEU A 12 -0.39 -6.01 4.79
N GLY A 13 0.92 -6.28 4.93
CA GLY A 13 2.03 -5.33 4.78
C GLY A 13 2.29 -4.84 3.35
N LEU A 14 1.40 -4.04 2.79
CA LEU A 14 1.33 -3.87 1.34
C LEU A 14 2.42 -3.05 0.62
N TRP A 15 3.28 -2.24 1.23
CA TRP A 15 3.83 -1.12 0.42
C TRP A 15 5.35 -0.95 0.33
N SER A 16 6.17 -1.36 1.30
CA SER A 16 7.63 -1.32 1.13
C SER A 16 8.37 -1.87 2.36
N GLY A 17 9.42 -2.67 2.14
CA GLY A 17 10.45 -2.91 3.15
C GLY A 17 11.28 -1.64 3.27
N ILE A 18 11.41 -1.09 4.47
CA ILE A 18 12.25 0.08 4.69
C ILE A 18 13.72 -0.36 4.64
N ALA A 19 14.46 0.07 3.61
CA ALA A 19 15.89 -0.11 3.55
C ALA A 19 16.54 0.52 4.79
N GLY A 20 17.27 -0.27 5.60
CA GLY A 20 17.91 0.18 6.84
C GLY A 20 17.20 -0.19 8.14
N LEU A 21 15.98 -0.74 8.12
CA LEU A 21 15.38 -1.39 9.29
C LEU A 21 15.71 -2.88 9.30
N GLN A 22 16.22 -3.38 10.42
CA GLN A 22 16.36 -4.83 10.65
C GLN A 22 14.98 -5.46 10.82
N SER A 23 14.37 -5.85 9.70
CA SER A 23 13.08 -6.53 9.63
C SER A 23 13.20 -7.82 8.83
N LEU A 24 12.37 -8.80 9.21
CA LEU A 24 12.18 -10.04 8.45
C LEU A 24 11.29 -9.81 7.21
N ALA A 25 10.52 -8.71 7.17
CA ALA A 25 9.71 -8.33 6.02
C ALA A 25 10.53 -7.48 5.05
N ARG A 26 11.24 -8.12 4.12
CA ARG A 26 12.05 -7.44 3.10
C ARG A 26 11.66 -7.82 1.68
N ALA A 27 11.86 -6.87 0.76
CA ALA A 27 11.66 -6.99 -0.69
C ALA A 27 12.79 -6.31 -1.47
N ASP A 28 13.99 -6.28 -0.88
CA ASP A 28 15.25 -5.73 -1.44
C ASP A 28 16.03 -6.78 -2.26
N TYR A 29 15.34 -7.80 -2.78
CA TYR A 29 15.91 -8.89 -3.57
C TYR A 29 14.96 -9.32 -4.71
N LEU A 30 15.50 -9.92 -5.76
CA LEU A 30 14.70 -10.47 -6.86
C LEU A 30 13.85 -11.66 -6.37
N PRO A 31 12.60 -11.84 -6.85
CA PRO A 31 12.04 -11.20 -8.05
C PRO A 31 11.30 -9.88 -7.80
N TYR A 32 11.30 -9.33 -6.59
CA TYR A 32 10.65 -8.04 -6.34
C TYR A 32 11.27 -6.93 -7.19
N GLY A 33 10.44 -6.06 -7.76
CA GLY A 33 10.86 -4.97 -8.65
C GLY A 33 11.39 -5.41 -10.02
N ILE A 34 11.19 -6.68 -10.43
CA ILE A 34 11.66 -7.18 -11.73
C ILE A 34 11.21 -6.32 -12.92
N ASP A 35 10.02 -5.73 -12.87
CA ASP A 35 9.49 -4.84 -13.93
C ASP A 35 9.96 -3.38 -13.80
N PHE A 36 10.69 -3.06 -12.72
CA PHE A 36 11.40 -1.81 -12.53
C PHE A 36 12.90 -1.90 -12.85
N GLY A 37 13.37 -3.03 -13.38
CA GLY A 37 14.79 -3.25 -13.67
C GLY A 37 15.62 -3.66 -12.45
N GLY A 38 14.98 -4.01 -11.33
CA GLY A 38 15.66 -4.56 -10.17
C GLY A 38 14.94 -4.32 -8.84
N PRO A 39 15.45 -4.88 -7.72
CA PRO A 39 14.82 -4.74 -6.42
C PRO A 39 14.74 -3.30 -5.94
N THR A 40 13.52 -2.84 -5.63
CA THR A 40 13.29 -1.48 -5.15
C THR A 40 12.82 -1.43 -3.70
N GLY A 41 12.74 -2.56 -3.00
CA GLY A 41 12.12 -2.67 -1.67
C GLY A 41 10.59 -2.70 -1.71
N ARG A 42 9.95 -2.77 -2.89
CA ARG A 42 8.49 -2.86 -3.06
C ARG A 42 8.08 -4.33 -3.08
N PHE A 43 7.01 -4.68 -2.36
CA PHE A 43 6.43 -6.02 -2.36
C PHE A 43 5.56 -6.27 -3.61
N SER A 44 6.09 -6.02 -4.80
CA SER A 44 5.42 -6.28 -6.06
C SER A 44 6.45 -6.53 -7.18
N ASN A 45 5.98 -6.94 -8.36
CA ASN A 45 6.82 -6.98 -9.55
C ASN A 45 7.23 -5.59 -10.04
N GLY A 46 6.41 -4.56 -9.79
CA GLY A 46 6.68 -3.18 -10.19
C GLY A 46 5.96 -2.18 -9.28
N LYS A 47 5.04 -1.40 -9.85
CA LYS A 47 4.30 -0.35 -9.12
C LYS A 47 3.44 -0.90 -8.01
N THR A 48 3.41 -0.14 -6.94
CA THR A 48 2.46 -0.24 -5.84
C THR A 48 1.21 0.61 -6.08
N THR A 49 0.14 0.41 -5.30
CA THR A 49 -1.03 1.31 -5.30
C THR A 49 -0.61 2.74 -4.95
N VAL A 50 0.36 2.91 -4.05
CA VAL A 50 0.91 4.24 -3.72
C VAL A 50 1.58 4.89 -4.93
N ASP A 51 2.37 4.13 -5.70
CA ASP A 51 2.99 4.64 -6.93
C ASP A 51 1.92 5.05 -7.96
N VAL A 52 0.86 4.25 -8.10
CA VAL A 52 -0.28 4.54 -9.01
C VAL A 52 -1.01 5.81 -8.57
N ILE A 53 -1.28 5.97 -7.27
CA ILE A 53 -1.92 7.17 -6.71
C ILE A 53 -1.05 8.40 -6.92
N ALA A 54 0.27 8.29 -6.70
CA ALA A 54 1.21 9.38 -6.93
C ALA A 54 1.18 9.85 -8.39
N GLN A 55 1.14 8.91 -9.34
CA GLN A 55 1.00 9.23 -10.77
C GLN A 55 -0.33 9.95 -11.06
N LEU A 56 -1.44 9.48 -10.47
CA LEU A 56 -2.76 10.10 -10.65
C LEU A 56 -2.87 11.49 -9.98
N LEU A 57 -2.06 11.75 -8.95
CA LEU A 57 -1.91 13.06 -8.32
C LEU A 57 -0.97 14.00 -9.11
N GLY A 58 -0.33 13.52 -10.17
CA GLY A 58 0.54 14.33 -11.04
C GLY A 58 1.98 14.45 -10.55
N PHE A 59 2.48 13.53 -9.72
CA PHE A 59 3.89 13.51 -9.34
C PHE A 59 4.75 13.06 -10.53
N ASP A 60 5.79 13.85 -10.85
CA ASP A 60 6.71 13.55 -11.95
C ASP A 60 7.57 12.30 -11.71
N ASN A 61 7.77 11.94 -10.44
CA ASN A 61 8.62 10.83 -10.01
C ASN A 61 7.89 9.96 -8.97
N TYR A 62 8.35 8.71 -8.83
CA TYR A 62 7.90 7.84 -7.75
C TYR A 62 8.28 8.42 -6.38
N ILE A 63 7.37 8.30 -5.41
CA ILE A 63 7.57 8.82 -4.06
C ILE A 63 8.72 8.05 -3.38
N PRO A 64 9.84 8.71 -3.01
CA PRO A 64 10.95 8.04 -2.37
C PRO A 64 10.58 7.61 -0.94
N PRO A 65 11.17 6.52 -0.41
CA PRO A 65 10.97 6.15 0.99
C PRO A 65 11.58 7.22 1.91
N TYR A 66 10.90 7.51 3.03
CA TYR A 66 11.30 8.55 3.99
C TYR A 66 12.75 8.41 4.44
N VAL A 67 13.21 7.18 4.70
CA VAL A 67 14.57 6.90 5.17
C VAL A 67 15.68 7.35 4.22
N ASN A 68 15.38 7.51 2.94
CA ASN A 68 16.34 7.97 1.93
C ASN A 68 16.19 9.46 1.60
N ALA A 69 15.11 10.10 2.07
CA ALA A 69 14.86 11.51 1.80
C ALA A 69 15.62 12.41 2.77
N ARG A 70 16.10 13.57 2.29
CA ARG A 70 16.81 14.56 3.11
C ARG A 70 16.34 15.98 2.79
N GLY A 71 16.38 16.86 3.78
CA GLY A 71 16.15 18.30 3.60
C GLY A 71 14.85 18.62 2.87
N GLN A 72 14.95 19.40 1.79
CA GLN A 72 13.79 19.83 1.01
C GLN A 72 13.11 18.72 0.21
N ASP A 73 13.71 17.53 0.05
CA ASP A 73 13.05 16.41 -0.63
C ASP A 73 11.83 15.90 0.14
N ILE A 74 11.81 16.10 1.47
CA ILE A 74 10.63 15.81 2.30
C ILE A 74 9.43 16.68 1.87
N LEU A 75 9.69 17.92 1.44
CA LEU A 75 8.66 18.85 0.99
C LEU A 75 8.02 18.44 -0.34
N LYS A 76 8.73 17.63 -1.13
CA LYS A 76 8.24 17.05 -2.38
C LYS A 76 7.36 15.81 -2.17
N GLY A 77 7.20 15.36 -0.92
CA GLY A 77 6.42 14.17 -0.56
C GLY A 77 7.29 12.91 -0.49
N VAL A 78 7.15 12.15 0.59
CA VAL A 78 7.94 10.93 0.85
C VAL A 78 7.04 9.85 1.45
N ASN A 79 7.43 8.59 1.25
CA ASN A 79 6.66 7.43 1.67
C ASN A 79 7.16 6.94 3.04
N TYR A 80 6.31 7.07 4.06
CA TYR A 80 6.60 6.62 5.42
C TYR A 80 6.15 5.18 5.70
N ALA A 81 5.61 4.48 4.69
CA ALA A 81 5.10 3.13 4.86
C ALA A 81 6.21 2.19 5.34
N SER A 82 5.94 1.57 6.48
CA SER A 82 6.77 0.53 7.07
C SER A 82 6.09 -0.82 6.92
N ALA A 83 6.80 -1.78 6.31
CA ALA A 83 6.42 -3.19 6.43
C ALA A 83 6.17 -3.55 7.91
N ALA A 84 5.23 -4.48 8.12
CA ALA A 84 4.76 -4.94 9.43
C ALA A 84 4.01 -3.91 10.31
N ALA A 85 4.04 -2.61 10.02
CA ALA A 85 3.32 -1.63 10.82
C ALA A 85 1.80 -1.71 10.60
N GLY A 86 1.03 -1.49 11.66
CA GLY A 86 -0.42 -1.28 11.59
C GLY A 86 -0.86 -0.19 12.56
N ILE A 87 -2.17 0.08 12.62
CA ILE A 87 -2.75 1.15 13.47
C ILE A 87 -2.35 1.00 14.93
N ARG A 88 -2.45 -0.22 15.45
CA ARG A 88 -2.09 -0.52 16.83
C ARG A 88 -0.58 -0.63 16.94
N GLU A 89 -0.02 -0.01 17.97
CA GLU A 89 1.41 -0.01 18.28
C GLU A 89 2.00 -1.42 18.41
N GLU A 90 1.20 -2.43 18.76
CA GLU A 90 1.63 -3.81 18.90
C GLU A 90 1.78 -4.53 17.56
N THR A 91 1.15 -4.02 16.50
CA THR A 91 1.08 -4.69 15.19
C THR A 91 2.47 -4.83 14.60
N GLY A 92 2.85 -6.07 14.26
CA GLY A 92 4.11 -6.39 13.57
C GLY A 92 5.37 -6.34 14.40
N ARG A 93 5.29 -6.18 15.73
CA ARG A 93 6.47 -6.24 16.63
C ARG A 93 7.31 -7.51 16.43
N GLN A 94 6.65 -8.63 16.15
CA GLN A 94 7.29 -9.93 15.93
C GLN A 94 8.14 -10.00 14.65
N LEU A 95 8.00 -9.03 13.74
CA LEU A 95 8.74 -8.99 12.47
C LEU A 95 9.98 -8.07 12.52
N GLY A 96 10.33 -7.53 13.69
CA GLY A 96 11.51 -6.70 13.92
C GLY A 96 11.23 -5.20 13.85
N GLY A 97 12.21 -4.43 13.35
CA GLY A 97 12.12 -2.97 13.24
C GLY A 97 10.99 -2.52 12.32
N ARG A 98 10.19 -1.55 12.79
CA ARG A 98 9.10 -0.92 12.02
C ARG A 98 8.92 0.53 12.48
N ILE A 99 8.43 1.40 11.59
CA ILE A 99 7.91 2.71 11.98
C ILE A 99 6.43 2.53 12.32
N SER A 100 6.06 2.65 13.59
CA SER A 100 4.67 2.47 14.03
C SER A 100 3.75 3.57 13.49
N PHE A 101 2.43 3.39 13.63
CA PHE A 101 1.48 4.38 13.13
C PHE A 101 1.70 5.77 13.76
N SER A 102 1.94 5.85 15.07
CA SER A 102 2.29 7.13 15.70
C SER A 102 3.53 7.77 15.08
N GLY A 103 4.54 6.98 14.73
CA GLY A 103 5.74 7.46 14.03
C GLY A 103 5.54 7.79 12.54
N GLN A 104 4.47 7.28 11.91
CA GLN A 104 4.09 7.62 10.53
C GLN A 104 3.20 8.86 10.45
N ILE A 105 2.49 9.21 11.53
CA ILE A 105 1.69 10.43 11.59
C ILE A 105 2.62 11.64 11.75
N LEU A 106 2.71 12.44 10.69
CA LEU A 106 3.61 13.60 10.62
C LEU A 106 2.86 14.90 10.77
N HIS A 107 1.82 14.86 11.60
CA HIS A 107 0.99 16.03 11.90
C HIS A 107 1.87 17.21 12.35
N ASP A 108 2.80 16.96 13.26
CA ASP A 108 3.75 17.96 13.78
C ASP A 108 4.72 18.49 12.71
N TYR A 109 4.93 17.73 11.63
CA TYR A 109 5.76 18.13 10.48
C TYR A 109 4.95 18.77 9.34
N GLY A 110 3.67 19.07 9.56
CA GLY A 110 2.84 19.78 8.59
C GLY A 110 2.10 18.89 7.59
N ALA A 111 2.02 17.57 7.83
CA ALA A 111 1.10 16.71 7.08
C ALA A 111 -0.35 17.02 7.48
N ARG A 112 -1.22 17.19 6.49
CA ARG A 112 -2.62 17.61 6.68
C ARG A 112 -3.63 16.70 5.98
N LYS A 113 -3.17 15.75 5.16
CA LYS A 113 -3.99 14.83 4.38
C LYS A 113 -3.49 13.41 4.63
N PHE A 114 -4.37 12.54 5.09
CA PHE A 114 -4.05 11.18 5.51
C PHE A 114 -5.03 10.19 4.89
N VAL A 115 -4.51 9.09 4.35
CA VAL A 115 -5.30 8.07 3.66
C VAL A 115 -5.08 6.73 4.35
N LEU A 116 -6.16 6.14 4.86
CA LEU A 116 -6.13 4.89 5.61
C LEU A 116 -6.61 3.75 4.72
N PHE A 117 -5.75 2.78 4.36
CA PHE A 117 -6.20 1.57 3.66
C PHE A 117 -6.54 0.49 4.68
N GLY A 118 -7.60 -0.28 4.44
CA GLY A 118 -7.89 -1.39 5.35
C GLY A 118 -8.94 -2.37 4.87
N VAL A 119 -9.17 -3.34 5.77
CA VAL A 119 -9.92 -4.58 5.55
C VAL A 119 -11.22 -4.64 6.36
N GLY A 120 -11.52 -3.60 7.16
CA GLY A 120 -12.63 -3.60 8.11
C GLY A 120 -13.35 -2.27 8.19
N GLN A 121 -14.56 -2.19 7.62
CA GLN A 121 -15.29 -0.94 7.45
C GLN A 121 -15.74 -0.27 8.77
N ILE A 122 -16.17 -1.05 9.77
CA ILE A 122 -16.85 -0.48 10.96
C ILE A 122 -15.87 0.23 11.90
N GLY A 123 -14.74 -0.41 12.23
CA GLY A 123 -13.74 0.19 13.13
C GLY A 123 -12.95 1.34 12.48
N LEU A 124 -12.71 1.27 11.17
CA LEU A 124 -11.89 2.25 10.48
C LEU A 124 -12.62 3.54 10.16
N LYS A 125 -13.91 3.47 9.80
CA LYS A 125 -14.73 4.68 9.60
C LYS A 125 -14.85 5.48 10.91
N SER A 126 -15.14 4.81 12.03
CA SER A 126 -15.19 5.47 13.34
C SER A 126 -13.84 6.11 13.71
N LEU A 127 -12.72 5.45 13.39
CA LEU A 127 -11.40 6.02 13.63
C LEU A 127 -11.12 7.25 12.77
N VAL A 128 -11.53 7.22 11.48
CA VAL A 128 -11.47 8.40 10.61
C VAL A 128 -12.29 9.56 11.19
N ASP A 129 -13.50 9.30 11.68
CA ASP A 129 -14.36 10.33 12.28
C ASP A 129 -13.71 10.92 13.55
N GLN A 130 -13.11 10.07 14.39
CA GLN A 130 -12.38 10.49 15.59
C GLN A 130 -11.17 11.36 15.24
N PHE A 131 -10.34 10.96 14.26
CA PHE A 131 -9.20 11.78 13.85
C PHE A 131 -9.64 13.13 13.26
N ASN A 132 -10.64 13.13 12.38
CA ASN A 132 -11.16 14.36 11.80
C ASN A 132 -11.77 15.31 12.84
N SER A 133 -12.30 14.78 13.94
CA SER A 133 -12.83 15.58 15.05
C SER A 133 -11.74 16.15 15.95
N ASN A 134 -10.67 15.37 16.19
CA ASN A 134 -9.59 15.73 17.11
C ASN A 134 -8.46 16.53 16.47
N THR A 135 -8.36 16.53 15.13
CA THR A 135 -7.30 17.23 14.38
C THR A 135 -7.93 18.13 13.31
N PRO A 136 -8.46 19.32 13.69
CA PRO A 136 -9.25 20.16 12.79
C PRO A 136 -8.47 20.68 11.58
N ASP A 137 -7.14 20.77 11.70
CA ASP A 137 -6.22 21.16 10.63
C ASP A 137 -5.91 20.02 9.66
N SER A 138 -6.28 18.77 10.00
CA SER A 138 -6.00 17.60 9.18
C SER A 138 -7.27 16.93 8.66
N LYS A 139 -7.11 16.18 7.58
CA LYS A 139 -8.18 15.40 6.94
C LYS A 139 -7.73 13.97 6.74
N PHE A 140 -8.50 13.06 7.32
CA PHE A 140 -8.34 11.62 7.24
C PHE A 140 -9.46 11.06 6.38
N ILE A 141 -9.10 10.13 5.49
CA ILE A 141 -10.05 9.32 4.73
C ILE A 141 -9.69 7.84 4.89
N TYR A 142 -10.65 6.97 4.62
CA TYR A 142 -10.52 5.51 4.58
C TYR A 142 -10.77 5.01 3.16
N ILE A 143 -9.97 4.06 2.69
CA ILE A 143 -10.14 3.33 1.43
C ILE A 143 -10.45 1.87 1.76
N ASP A 144 -11.60 1.39 1.28
CA ASP A 144 -12.04 0.01 1.47
C ASP A 144 -11.36 -0.95 0.49
N SER A 145 -10.06 -1.12 0.68
CA SER A 145 -9.23 -1.98 -0.16
C SER A 145 -9.76 -3.42 -0.23
N TYR A 146 -10.33 -3.93 0.87
CA TYR A 146 -10.93 -5.26 0.88
C TYR A 146 -12.15 -5.36 -0.03
N GLY A 147 -13.09 -4.40 0.05
CA GLY A 147 -14.23 -4.37 -0.86
C GLY A 147 -13.80 -4.30 -2.33
N ILE A 148 -12.76 -3.53 -2.62
CA ILE A 148 -12.17 -3.45 -3.97
C ILE A 148 -11.59 -4.80 -4.40
N PHE A 149 -10.79 -5.46 -3.55
CA PHE A 149 -10.23 -6.78 -3.85
C PHE A 149 -11.31 -7.86 -4.02
N GLN A 150 -12.37 -7.83 -3.20
CA GLN A 150 -13.51 -8.74 -3.33
C GLN A 150 -14.21 -8.55 -4.68
N ASP A 151 -14.41 -7.32 -5.14
CA ASP A 151 -14.95 -7.07 -6.48
C ASP A 151 -14.08 -7.69 -7.58
N ILE A 152 -12.75 -7.57 -7.46
CA ILE A 152 -11.81 -8.17 -8.42
C ILE A 152 -11.89 -9.69 -8.39
N ILE A 153 -11.91 -10.30 -7.20
CA ILE A 153 -11.97 -11.76 -7.05
C ILE A 153 -13.29 -12.34 -7.57
N ASN A 154 -14.40 -11.61 -7.38
CA ASN A 154 -15.72 -12.05 -7.83
C ASN A 154 -15.93 -11.91 -9.35
N SER A 155 -15.22 -10.97 -9.99
CA SER A 155 -15.33 -10.71 -11.44
C SER A 155 -13.96 -10.51 -12.10
N PRO A 156 -13.02 -11.47 -12.02
CA PRO A 156 -11.61 -11.23 -12.36
C PRO A 156 -11.40 -10.84 -13.83
N ALA A 157 -12.15 -11.46 -14.73
CA ALA A 157 -12.07 -11.20 -16.17
C ALA A 157 -12.44 -9.75 -16.53
N THR A 158 -13.32 -9.07 -15.77
CA THR A 158 -13.66 -7.66 -16.02
C THR A 158 -12.52 -6.71 -15.72
N PHE A 159 -11.53 -7.18 -14.94
CA PHE A 159 -10.32 -6.43 -14.59
C PHE A 159 -9.07 -6.96 -15.30
N GLY A 160 -9.21 -7.94 -16.21
CA GLY A 160 -8.09 -8.53 -16.95
C GLY A 160 -7.35 -9.66 -16.23
N PHE A 161 -7.81 -10.10 -15.05
CA PHE A 161 -7.18 -11.20 -14.32
C PHE A 161 -7.73 -12.56 -14.74
N ARG A 162 -6.84 -13.55 -14.79
CA ARG A 162 -7.19 -14.97 -14.94
C ARG A 162 -6.90 -15.79 -13.68
N VAL A 163 -5.93 -15.35 -12.87
CA VAL A 163 -5.49 -16.08 -11.68
C VAL A 163 -5.62 -15.20 -10.45
N THR A 164 -6.56 -15.55 -9.57
CA THR A 164 -6.84 -14.84 -8.31
C THR A 164 -6.63 -15.67 -7.06
N ASN A 165 -6.37 -16.97 -7.20
CA ASN A 165 -6.28 -17.91 -6.08
C ASN A 165 -4.86 -18.42 -5.81
N THR A 166 -3.87 -17.94 -6.56
CA THR A 166 -2.47 -18.37 -6.53
C THR A 166 -1.54 -17.19 -6.70
N GLY A 167 -0.48 -17.12 -5.88
CA GLY A 167 0.58 -16.11 -6.02
C GLY A 167 1.44 -16.36 -7.26
N CYS A 168 1.89 -15.29 -7.92
CA CYS A 168 2.80 -15.37 -9.07
C CYS A 168 4.16 -15.97 -8.70
N CYS A 169 4.66 -15.72 -7.49
CA CYS A 169 5.75 -16.44 -6.83
C CYS A 169 5.38 -16.78 -5.38
N GLY A 170 6.24 -17.53 -4.70
CA GLY A 170 5.99 -18.10 -3.38
C GLY A 170 6.05 -19.62 -3.36
N VAL A 171 5.83 -20.21 -2.18
CA VAL A 171 5.93 -21.65 -1.95
C VAL A 171 4.69 -22.17 -1.21
N GLY A 172 4.44 -23.47 -1.36
CA GLY A 172 3.35 -24.17 -0.72
C GLY A 172 2.07 -24.16 -1.55
N ARG A 173 0.95 -24.56 -0.94
CA ARG A 173 -0.35 -24.60 -1.62
C ARG A 173 -0.68 -23.23 -2.22
N ASN A 174 -0.92 -23.20 -3.53
CA ASN A 174 -1.21 -21.98 -4.30
C ASN A 174 -0.16 -20.86 -4.14
N ASN A 175 1.10 -21.20 -3.84
CA ASN A 175 2.16 -20.25 -3.52
C ASN A 175 1.81 -19.32 -2.34
N GLY A 176 0.94 -19.77 -1.43
CA GLY A 176 0.35 -18.96 -0.37
C GLY A 176 0.92 -19.21 1.03
N GLN A 177 1.90 -20.09 1.20
CA GLN A 177 2.46 -20.39 2.54
C GLN A 177 3.70 -19.55 2.86
N ILE A 178 4.52 -19.31 1.85
CA ILE A 178 5.74 -18.49 1.96
C ILE A 178 5.74 -17.53 0.78
N THR A 179 6.10 -16.28 1.05
CA THR A 179 6.31 -15.25 0.01
C THR A 179 7.45 -15.64 -0.93
N CYS A 180 7.73 -14.81 -1.94
CA CYS A 180 8.72 -15.13 -2.94
C CYS A 180 10.11 -15.34 -2.33
N LEU A 181 10.80 -16.40 -2.75
CA LEU A 181 12.17 -16.66 -2.34
C LEU A 181 13.16 -15.87 -3.21
N PRO A 182 14.35 -15.55 -2.70
CA PRO A 182 15.40 -14.91 -3.49
C PRO A 182 15.69 -15.69 -4.78
N LEU A 183 15.73 -14.96 -5.91
CA LEU A 183 15.99 -15.49 -7.25
C LEU A 183 14.95 -16.50 -7.76
N GLN A 184 13.79 -16.63 -7.10
CA GLN A 184 12.71 -17.48 -7.60
C GLN A 184 12.19 -16.94 -8.93
N THR A 185 12.06 -17.82 -9.92
CA THR A 185 11.39 -17.50 -11.19
C THR A 185 9.89 -17.28 -10.92
N PRO A 186 9.35 -16.08 -11.18
CA PRO A 186 7.92 -15.81 -11.03
C PRO A 186 7.12 -16.39 -12.20
N CYS A 187 5.80 -16.33 -12.10
CA CYS A 187 4.88 -16.64 -13.20
C CYS A 187 5.24 -15.86 -14.49
N GLN A 188 4.91 -16.45 -15.65
CA GLN A 188 5.28 -15.89 -16.95
C GLN A 188 4.56 -14.57 -17.27
N ASN A 189 3.22 -14.57 -17.22
CA ASN A 189 2.41 -13.38 -17.45
C ASN A 189 1.87 -12.82 -16.13
N ARG A 190 2.52 -11.77 -15.63
CA ARG A 190 2.20 -11.13 -14.34
C ARG A 190 0.92 -10.30 -14.39
N ASP A 191 0.51 -9.84 -15.57
CA ASP A 191 -0.70 -9.03 -15.73
C ASP A 191 -1.99 -9.85 -15.59
N GLU A 192 -1.91 -11.18 -15.73
CA GLU A 192 -3.03 -12.09 -15.54
C GLU A 192 -3.22 -12.52 -14.07
N TYR A 193 -2.24 -12.24 -13.21
CA TYR A 193 -2.26 -12.62 -11.79
C TYR A 193 -2.65 -11.43 -10.92
N LEU A 194 -3.61 -11.63 -10.01
CA LEU A 194 -3.96 -10.62 -9.02
C LEU A 194 -2.87 -10.49 -7.94
N PHE A 195 -2.35 -11.62 -7.48
CA PHE A 195 -1.40 -11.71 -6.38
C PHE A 195 0.02 -11.97 -6.87
N TRP A 196 0.96 -11.14 -6.44
CA TRP A 196 2.38 -11.32 -6.66
C TRP A 196 2.94 -12.43 -5.77
N ASP A 197 2.61 -12.39 -4.49
CA ASP A 197 2.94 -13.42 -3.50
C ASP A 197 1.74 -13.76 -2.62
N ALA A 198 1.95 -14.48 -1.52
CA ALA A 198 0.90 -14.90 -0.60
C ALA A 198 0.03 -13.76 -0.02
N PHE A 199 0.51 -12.51 -0.04
CA PHE A 199 -0.15 -11.37 0.59
C PHE A 199 -0.28 -10.16 -0.33
N HIS A 200 0.68 -9.96 -1.23
CA HIS A 200 0.83 -8.72 -1.96
C HIS A 200 0.35 -8.85 -3.42
N PRO A 201 -0.28 -7.80 -3.98
CA PRO A 201 -0.75 -7.77 -5.36
C PRO A 201 0.37 -7.53 -6.37
N THR A 202 0.13 -7.96 -7.60
CA THR A 202 0.94 -7.56 -8.77
C THR A 202 0.75 -6.07 -9.09
N GLU A 203 1.61 -5.51 -9.93
CA GLU A 203 1.41 -4.17 -10.50
C GLU A 203 0.02 -4.01 -11.15
N ALA A 204 -0.47 -5.05 -11.84
CA ALA A 204 -1.80 -5.05 -12.44
C ALA A 204 -2.89 -4.91 -11.36
N GLY A 205 -2.82 -5.69 -10.28
CA GLY A 205 -3.71 -5.56 -9.12
C GLY A 205 -3.64 -4.17 -8.48
N ASN A 206 -2.43 -3.68 -8.26
CA ASN A 206 -2.16 -2.35 -7.72
C ASN A 206 -2.73 -1.21 -8.55
N THR A 207 -2.70 -1.36 -9.88
CA THR A 207 -3.24 -0.35 -10.79
C THR A 207 -4.75 -0.22 -10.65
N VAL A 208 -5.47 -1.33 -10.51
CA VAL A 208 -6.93 -1.31 -10.30
C VAL A 208 -7.26 -0.68 -8.95
N VAL A 209 -6.61 -1.13 -7.87
CA VAL A 209 -6.86 -0.62 -6.51
C VAL A 209 -6.51 0.87 -6.43
N GLY A 210 -5.36 1.30 -6.94
CA GLY A 210 -4.95 2.70 -6.93
C GLY A 210 -5.88 3.62 -7.70
N ARG A 211 -6.42 3.18 -8.85
CA ARG A 211 -7.42 3.96 -9.59
C ARG A 211 -8.73 4.12 -8.81
N ARG A 212 -9.22 3.06 -8.18
CA ARG A 212 -10.46 3.10 -7.36
C ARG A 212 -10.27 3.86 -6.05
N ALA A 213 -9.09 3.79 -5.45
CA ALA A 213 -8.73 4.62 -4.30
C ALA A 213 -8.64 6.11 -4.67
N TYR A 214 -8.09 6.42 -5.85
CA TYR A 214 -7.99 7.77 -6.35
C TYR A 214 -9.36 8.38 -6.65
N SER A 215 -10.15 7.69 -7.47
CA SER A 215 -11.51 8.10 -7.83
C SER A 215 -12.45 6.93 -7.59
N ALA A 216 -13.25 7.04 -6.53
CA ALA A 216 -14.18 6.00 -6.13
C ALA A 216 -15.13 5.63 -7.28
N GLN A 217 -15.27 4.33 -7.54
CA GLN A 217 -16.23 3.80 -8.52
C GLN A 217 -17.51 3.33 -7.84
N ARG A 218 -17.42 2.97 -6.55
CA ARG A 218 -18.57 2.72 -5.68
C ARG A 218 -18.53 3.63 -4.45
N PRO A 219 -19.68 3.98 -3.87
CA PRO A 219 -19.73 4.74 -2.62
C PRO A 219 -19.01 4.06 -1.45
N SER A 220 -18.82 2.74 -1.51
CA SER A 220 -18.09 1.96 -0.50
C SER A 220 -16.58 2.06 -0.60
N ASP A 221 -16.04 2.47 -1.76
CA ASP A 221 -14.59 2.43 -2.04
C ASP A 221 -13.80 3.36 -1.11
N ALA A 222 -14.42 4.48 -0.71
CA ALA A 222 -13.80 5.49 0.11
C ALA A 222 -14.78 6.11 1.11
N TYR A 223 -14.26 6.65 2.21
CA TYR A 223 -15.03 7.34 3.23
C TYR A 223 -14.20 8.43 3.92
N PRO A 224 -14.73 9.64 4.19
CA PRO A 224 -16.00 10.17 3.68
C PRO A 224 -15.93 10.57 2.20
N ILE A 225 -14.72 10.76 1.67
CA ILE A 225 -14.44 11.14 0.27
C ILE A 225 -13.23 10.34 -0.23
N ASP A 226 -13.04 10.30 -1.55
CA ASP A 226 -11.86 9.69 -2.16
C ASP A 226 -10.65 10.64 -2.23
N ILE A 227 -9.51 10.11 -2.67
CA ILE A 227 -8.25 10.86 -2.72
C ILE A 227 -8.34 12.02 -3.70
N ARG A 228 -9.05 11.88 -4.83
CA ARG A 228 -9.23 12.97 -5.81
C ARG A 228 -9.92 14.17 -5.17
N ARG A 229 -10.96 13.97 -4.35
CA ARG A 229 -11.62 15.06 -3.63
C ARG A 229 -10.77 15.58 -2.47
N LEU A 230 -10.12 14.70 -1.71
CA LEU A 230 -9.17 15.08 -0.66
C LEU A 230 -8.03 15.97 -1.22
N ALA A 231 -7.61 15.72 -2.47
CA ALA A 231 -6.59 16.51 -3.14
C ALA A 231 -6.94 17.98 -3.35
N GLN A 232 -8.24 18.28 -3.44
CA GLN A 232 -8.76 19.60 -3.75
C GLN A 232 -9.07 20.45 -2.50
N LEU A 233 -8.99 19.85 -1.30
CA LEU A 233 -9.10 20.55 -0.01
C LEU A 233 -7.82 21.30 0.34
#